data_AF-A0A096FLI5-F1
#
_entry.id   AF-A0A096FLI5-F1
#
_cell.length_a   1.000
_cell.length_b   1.000
_cell.length_c   1.000
_cell.angle_alpha   90.00
_cell.angle_beta   90.00
_cell.angle_gamma   90.00
#
_symmetry.space_group_name_H-M   'P 1'
#
loop_
_entity.id
_entity.type
_entity.pdbx_description
1 polymer ?
#
loop_
_entity_poly.entity_id
_entity_poly.type
_entity_poly.pdbx_seq_one_letter_code
_entity_poly.pdbx_strand_id
1 'polypeptide(L)'
;MNKIIVVGHPQSGFDEVEELLLDSGMAEANPSRREGFMPAQISETLVKVHGGVPVQQVCVADQLAQIEVAPVWQGLALDLMLANMEQPLWGWADAQAVYLLDYWKSQDPQMVFVLVFDEPQSVFTRQALEHADASPQEQEARINGWIAYNSALLNFHLRHPERSLLVHAAQVQTSAQSYLQQLSLHVDAQLCLPSEAVQSEVEGQNQELSNDEIQISTGAVGKPKQALDGNALAQWLAEQLLEDYPQAIDLYEQLQAAASLPQRSQAQTGRQLLTSSVQANRRYQAWSSFVAQQAAMQAHAQRLLQLGKALDEQAQQTLERERQFEQLNQAGVAAQQRVWEQERLLAGKATELQASGREKQLLLEQLHRVQEELESRYLQAKQQEKALVEFSKVKIDLQSAQERVKTLQSYQLQNSELKAGLKAAHDKAMQLQQSEEQLKKQLQTAGARTSVAELEKENELLLTQLHKVQEELERHYLENCRLKAELKPQPRALFGAADRVKQQLSYRLGATMIRQSRSIGGWLSMPFALRAEAKRYAQDKVASKSLQLPPITQYRDAHEAELIKQHLSYRLGACLVANTKTLGGRMSLPWSLYTEVKAFRKDRRSH
;
A
#
# COMPACT_ATOMS: atom_id res chain seq x y z
N MET A 1 -38.06 16.81 -52.77
CA MET A 1 -37.19 16.31 -51.69
C MET A 1 -35.84 16.13 -52.31
N ASN A 2 -34.94 17.09 -52.10
CA ASN A 2 -33.76 17.20 -52.93
C ASN A 2 -32.64 16.34 -52.31
N LYS A 3 -31.89 15.66 -53.18
CA LYS A 3 -30.92 14.64 -52.76
C LYS A 3 -29.63 14.85 -53.51
N ILE A 4 -28.51 14.93 -52.79
CA ILE A 4 -27.19 15.09 -53.36
C ILE A 4 -26.37 13.82 -53.06
N ILE A 5 -25.82 13.20 -54.09
CA ILE A 5 -24.79 12.17 -53.93
C ILE A 5 -23.47 12.76 -54.39
N VAL A 6 -22.48 12.83 -53.49
CA VAL A 6 -21.12 13.24 -53.82
C VAL A 6 -20.32 11.98 -54.16
N VAL A 7 -19.77 11.91 -55.37
CA VAL A 7 -19.05 10.73 -55.89
C VAL A 7 -17.70 11.17 -56.41
N GLY A 8 -16.63 10.70 -55.78
CA GLY A 8 -15.26 11.05 -56.16
C GLY A 8 -14.30 9.89 -55.89
N HIS A 9 -13.14 9.90 -56.55
CA HIS A 9 -12.13 8.87 -56.33
C HIS A 9 -11.68 8.92 -54.85
N PRO A 10 -11.29 7.81 -54.19
CA PRO A 10 -10.77 7.82 -52.81
C PRO A 10 -9.60 8.78 -52.55
N GLN A 11 -8.98 9.31 -53.61
CA GLN A 11 -7.91 10.29 -53.58
C GLN A 11 -8.32 11.68 -54.12
N SER A 12 -9.56 11.92 -54.56
CA SER A 12 -9.98 13.24 -55.09
C SER A 12 -10.42 14.24 -54.02
N GLY A 13 -10.38 13.89 -52.73
CA GLY A 13 -10.73 14.82 -51.65
C GLY A 13 -12.24 15.12 -51.54
N PHE A 14 -13.10 14.24 -52.06
CA PHE A 14 -14.55 14.44 -52.01
C PHE A 14 -15.12 14.57 -50.59
N ASP A 15 -14.46 14.00 -49.57
CA ASP A 15 -14.78 14.20 -48.15
C ASP A 15 -14.89 15.71 -47.81
N GLU A 16 -13.97 16.52 -48.35
CA GLU A 16 -13.87 17.96 -48.08
C GLU A 16 -14.95 18.75 -48.85
N VAL A 17 -15.50 18.17 -49.92
CA VAL A 17 -16.66 18.71 -50.66
C VAL A 17 -17.97 18.39 -49.93
N GLU A 18 -18.07 17.22 -49.29
CA GLU A 18 -19.20 16.86 -48.42
C GLU A 18 -19.25 17.74 -47.17
N GLU A 19 -18.12 17.91 -46.47
CA GLU A 19 -17.98 18.77 -45.28
C GLU A 19 -18.48 20.19 -45.58
N LEU A 20 -18.10 20.76 -46.74
CA LEU A 20 -18.56 22.07 -47.21
C LEU A 20 -20.07 22.13 -47.51
N LEU A 21 -20.67 21.06 -48.03
CA LEU A 21 -22.11 21.01 -48.30
C LEU A 21 -22.92 20.91 -47.00
N LEU A 22 -22.45 20.12 -46.03
CA LEU A 22 -23.05 20.01 -44.71
C LEU A 22 -23.05 21.38 -44.00
N ASP A 23 -21.90 22.06 -43.98
CA ASP A 23 -21.77 23.43 -43.45
C ASP A 23 -22.65 24.45 -44.18
N SER A 24 -23.01 24.18 -45.44
CA SER A 24 -23.85 25.06 -46.28
C SER A 24 -25.36 24.79 -46.19
N GLY A 25 -25.78 23.87 -45.31
CA GLY A 25 -27.19 23.56 -45.04
C GLY A 25 -27.74 22.26 -45.64
N MET A 26 -26.88 21.39 -46.20
CA MET A 26 -27.24 20.00 -46.49
C MET A 26 -27.29 19.20 -45.19
N ALA A 27 -28.30 18.35 -44.99
CA ALA A 27 -28.32 17.44 -43.86
C ALA A 27 -27.67 16.07 -44.19
N GLU A 28 -27.05 15.45 -43.20
CA GLU A 28 -26.44 14.12 -43.32
C GLU A 28 -27.52 13.02 -43.43
N ALA A 29 -27.26 12.02 -44.26
CA ALA A 29 -28.16 10.88 -44.44
C ALA A 29 -28.32 10.05 -43.16
N ASN A 30 -29.53 10.00 -42.61
CA ASN A 30 -29.91 9.05 -41.57
C ASN A 30 -29.78 7.59 -42.05
N PRO A 31 -29.42 6.65 -41.15
CA PRO A 31 -29.42 5.21 -41.45
C PRO A 31 -30.81 4.69 -41.80
N SER A 32 -30.86 3.62 -42.60
CA SER A 32 -32.11 3.01 -43.08
C SER A 32 -33.01 2.51 -41.92
N ARG A 33 -34.35 2.60 -42.06
CA ARG A 33 -35.28 2.39 -40.92
C ARG A 33 -35.31 0.95 -40.39
N ARG A 34 -35.04 -0.05 -41.22
CA ARG A 34 -35.16 -1.49 -40.88
C ARG A 34 -33.81 -2.12 -40.56
N GLU A 35 -32.85 -1.93 -41.46
CA GLU A 35 -31.53 -2.58 -41.37
C GLU A 35 -30.49 -1.70 -40.65
N GLY A 36 -30.76 -0.40 -40.47
CA GLY A 36 -29.85 0.54 -39.81
C GLY A 36 -28.60 0.87 -40.64
N PHE A 37 -28.62 0.64 -41.96
CA PHE A 37 -27.47 0.83 -42.83
C PHE A 37 -27.31 2.28 -43.28
N MET A 38 -26.08 2.78 -43.23
CA MET A 38 -25.67 4.04 -43.87
C MET A 38 -25.56 3.87 -45.40
N PRO A 39 -25.68 4.94 -46.20
CA PRO A 39 -25.64 4.84 -47.66
C PRO A 39 -24.39 4.12 -48.21
N ALA A 40 -23.20 4.45 -47.69
CA ALA A 40 -21.95 3.79 -48.09
C ALA A 40 -21.93 2.28 -47.77
N GLN A 41 -22.59 1.84 -46.69
CA GLN A 41 -22.72 0.41 -46.36
C GLN A 41 -23.68 -0.31 -47.31
N ILE A 42 -24.71 0.39 -47.81
CA ILE A 42 -25.61 -0.13 -48.85
C ILE A 42 -24.81 -0.33 -50.14
N SER A 43 -24.03 0.66 -50.58
CA SER A 43 -23.15 0.52 -51.74
C SER A 43 -22.16 -0.62 -51.57
N GLU A 44 -21.48 -0.72 -50.42
CA GLU A 44 -20.51 -1.79 -50.14
C GLU A 44 -21.16 -3.18 -50.17
N THR A 45 -22.38 -3.31 -49.64
CA THR A 45 -23.16 -4.55 -49.68
C THR A 45 -23.55 -4.91 -51.12
N LEU A 46 -24.04 -3.94 -51.90
CA LEU A 46 -24.43 -4.15 -53.30
C LEU A 46 -23.24 -4.54 -54.17
N VAL A 47 -22.10 -3.84 -54.04
CA VAL A 47 -20.84 -4.15 -54.75
C VAL A 47 -20.37 -5.56 -54.40
N LYS A 48 -20.31 -5.93 -53.11
CA LYS A 48 -19.93 -7.28 -52.66
C LYS A 48 -20.84 -8.38 -53.22
N VAL A 49 -22.16 -8.18 -53.19
CA VAL A 49 -23.13 -9.20 -53.62
C VAL A 49 -23.06 -9.47 -55.13
N HIS A 50 -22.80 -8.43 -55.95
CA HIS A 50 -22.70 -8.57 -57.40
C HIS A 50 -21.26 -8.87 -57.87
N GLY A 51 -20.32 -9.12 -56.94
CA GLY A 51 -18.94 -9.50 -57.26
C GLY A 51 -18.06 -8.36 -57.76
N GLY A 52 -18.44 -7.11 -57.51
CA GLY A 52 -17.66 -5.93 -57.88
C GLY A 52 -16.35 -5.83 -57.10
N VAL A 53 -15.31 -5.33 -57.76
CA VAL A 53 -14.00 -5.10 -57.16
C VAL A 53 -14.08 -3.82 -56.31
N PRO A 54 -13.50 -3.76 -55.08
CA PRO A 54 -13.41 -2.50 -54.34
C PRO A 54 -12.69 -1.44 -55.17
N VAL A 55 -13.17 -0.19 -55.15
CA VAL A 55 -12.63 0.90 -56.00
C VAL A 55 -11.11 1.06 -55.88
N GLN A 56 -10.56 0.86 -54.68
CA GLN A 56 -9.13 0.92 -54.36
C GLN A 56 -8.28 -0.19 -55.02
N GLN A 57 -8.92 -1.23 -55.57
CA GLN A 57 -8.30 -2.40 -56.20
C GLN A 57 -8.60 -2.49 -57.71
N VAL A 58 -9.28 -1.49 -58.28
CA VAL A 58 -9.52 -1.43 -59.72
C VAL A 58 -8.22 -1.09 -60.44
N CYS A 59 -7.91 -1.85 -61.49
CA CYS A 59 -6.73 -1.67 -62.33
C CYS A 59 -7.07 -1.46 -63.82
N VAL A 60 -8.33 -1.67 -64.25
CA VAL A 60 -8.75 -1.63 -65.66
C VAL A 60 -10.18 -1.07 -65.77
N ALA A 61 -10.46 -0.31 -66.84
CA ALA A 61 -11.79 0.26 -67.12
C ALA A 61 -12.93 -0.76 -67.06
N ASP A 62 -12.73 -1.96 -67.61
CA ASP A 62 -13.75 -3.03 -67.67
C ASP A 62 -14.16 -3.56 -66.28
N GLN A 63 -13.38 -3.29 -65.23
CA GLN A 63 -13.72 -3.66 -63.84
C GLN A 63 -14.66 -2.65 -63.16
N LEU A 64 -14.92 -1.50 -63.78
CA LEU A 64 -15.83 -0.44 -63.31
C LEU A 64 -17.12 -0.37 -64.14
N ALA A 65 -17.74 -1.53 -64.40
CA ALA A 65 -19.05 -1.61 -65.01
C ALA A 65 -20.18 -1.21 -64.03
N GLN A 66 -21.23 -0.54 -64.52
CA GLN A 66 -22.43 -0.26 -63.72
C GLN A 66 -23.13 -1.56 -63.31
N ILE A 67 -23.57 -1.64 -62.05
CA ILE A 67 -24.23 -2.84 -61.50
C ILE A 67 -25.74 -2.75 -61.69
N GLU A 68 -26.32 -3.70 -62.42
CA GLU A 68 -27.77 -3.91 -62.48
C GLU A 68 -28.26 -4.57 -61.18
N VAL A 69 -28.71 -3.74 -60.23
CA VAL A 69 -29.19 -4.20 -58.91
C VAL A 69 -30.47 -5.04 -59.06
N ALA A 70 -30.37 -6.32 -58.69
CA ALA A 70 -31.51 -7.24 -58.77
C ALA A 70 -32.70 -6.79 -57.87
N PRO A 71 -33.96 -7.06 -58.26
CA PRO A 71 -35.15 -6.55 -57.56
C PRO A 71 -35.23 -6.83 -56.06
N VAL A 72 -34.63 -7.93 -55.59
CA VAL A 72 -34.57 -8.32 -54.17
C VAL A 72 -33.87 -7.26 -53.31
N TRP A 73 -32.90 -6.54 -53.87
CA TRP A 73 -32.09 -5.55 -53.15
C TRP A 73 -32.61 -4.12 -53.24
N GLN A 74 -33.60 -3.85 -54.11
CA GLN A 74 -34.21 -2.51 -54.26
C GLN A 74 -34.85 -2.01 -52.96
N GLY A 75 -35.26 -2.93 -52.08
CA GLY A 75 -35.77 -2.60 -50.75
C GLY A 75 -34.81 -1.80 -49.87
N LEU A 76 -33.48 -1.95 -50.04
CA LEU A 76 -32.48 -1.21 -49.27
C LEU A 76 -32.49 0.30 -49.60
N ALA A 77 -32.58 0.64 -50.89
CA ALA A 77 -32.68 2.04 -51.30
C ALA A 77 -34.00 2.66 -50.83
N LEU A 78 -35.12 1.94 -50.97
CA LEU A 78 -36.42 2.43 -50.49
C LEU A 78 -36.44 2.65 -48.97
N ASP A 79 -35.82 1.77 -48.18
CA ASP A 79 -35.73 1.90 -46.72
C ASP A 79 -34.89 3.12 -46.29
N LEU A 80 -33.80 3.41 -47.03
CA LEU A 80 -33.01 4.63 -46.85
C LEU A 80 -33.81 5.90 -47.21
N MET A 81 -34.55 5.89 -48.32
CA MET A 81 -35.41 7.01 -48.72
C MET A 81 -36.50 7.30 -47.68
N LEU A 82 -37.10 6.25 -47.10
CA LEU A 82 -38.08 6.39 -46.02
C LEU A 82 -37.45 6.95 -44.73
N ALA A 83 -36.22 6.57 -44.38
CA ALA A 83 -35.51 7.12 -43.21
C ALA A 83 -35.26 8.64 -43.31
N ASN A 84 -35.08 9.14 -44.53
CA ASN A 84 -34.71 10.53 -44.80
C ASN A 84 -35.85 11.38 -45.37
N MET A 85 -37.09 10.86 -45.39
CA MET A 85 -38.27 11.52 -45.97
C MET A 85 -38.63 12.87 -45.32
N GLU A 86 -38.24 13.08 -44.07
CA GLU A 86 -38.52 14.32 -43.32
C GLU A 86 -37.45 15.41 -43.54
N GLN A 87 -36.32 15.07 -44.19
CA GLN A 87 -35.24 16.02 -44.47
C GLN A 87 -35.51 16.77 -45.80
N PRO A 88 -35.43 18.12 -45.83
CA PRO A 88 -35.77 18.91 -47.03
C PRO A 88 -34.73 18.79 -48.14
N LEU A 89 -33.46 18.84 -47.76
CA LEU A 89 -32.27 18.61 -48.57
C LEU A 89 -31.31 17.74 -47.76
N TRP A 90 -30.91 16.60 -48.31
CA TRP A 90 -29.97 15.70 -47.66
C TRP A 90 -29.04 15.04 -48.67
N GLY A 91 -27.93 14.50 -48.18
CA GLY A 91 -26.97 13.84 -49.04
C GLY A 91 -25.98 12.97 -48.29
N TRP A 92 -25.09 12.38 -49.07
CA TRP A 92 -23.95 11.62 -48.60
C TRP A 92 -22.85 11.60 -49.67
N ALA A 93 -21.61 11.35 -49.24
CA ALA A 93 -20.52 11.01 -50.13
C ALA A 93 -20.18 9.52 -50.11
N ASP A 94 -19.83 8.99 -51.28
CA ASP A 94 -19.41 7.60 -51.43
C ASP A 94 -18.63 7.37 -52.74
N ALA A 95 -17.40 6.88 -52.61
CA ALA A 95 -16.59 6.48 -53.76
C ALA A 95 -17.13 5.21 -54.45
N GLN A 96 -17.78 4.30 -53.72
CA GLN A 96 -18.32 3.06 -54.29
C GLN A 96 -19.62 3.29 -55.06
N ALA A 97 -20.29 4.42 -54.85
CA ALA A 97 -21.47 4.83 -55.62
C ALA A 97 -21.19 4.97 -57.12
N VAL A 98 -19.92 5.04 -57.56
CA VAL A 98 -19.54 4.95 -58.99
C VAL A 98 -20.15 3.73 -59.68
N TYR A 99 -20.25 2.60 -58.99
CA TYR A 99 -20.84 1.35 -59.50
C TYR A 99 -22.35 1.41 -59.66
N LEU A 100 -22.99 2.39 -59.02
CA LEU A 100 -24.43 2.45 -58.78
C LEU A 100 -25.05 3.77 -59.28
N LEU A 101 -24.33 4.56 -60.07
CA LEU A 101 -24.79 5.85 -60.58
C LEU A 101 -26.09 5.71 -61.38
N ASP A 102 -26.15 4.74 -62.31
CA ASP A 102 -27.38 4.48 -63.08
C ASP A 102 -28.50 3.88 -62.22
N TYR A 103 -28.16 3.07 -61.20
CA TYR A 103 -29.12 2.56 -60.23
C TYR A 103 -29.75 3.70 -59.42
N TRP A 104 -28.96 4.51 -58.72
CA TRP A 104 -29.44 5.64 -57.93
C TRP A 104 -30.24 6.65 -58.78
N LYS A 105 -29.78 6.93 -60.01
CA LYS A 105 -30.48 7.80 -60.96
C LYS A 105 -31.88 7.29 -61.32
N SER A 106 -32.09 5.97 -61.32
CA SER A 106 -33.39 5.33 -61.57
C SER A 106 -34.34 5.36 -60.36
N GLN A 107 -33.82 5.48 -59.13
CA GLN A 107 -34.64 5.46 -57.91
C GLN A 107 -35.41 6.77 -57.68
N ASP A 108 -34.84 7.92 -58.06
CA ASP A 108 -35.48 9.23 -57.89
C ASP A 108 -35.11 10.21 -59.01
N PRO A 109 -36.08 10.84 -59.70
CA PRO A 109 -35.84 11.90 -60.67
C PRO A 109 -35.19 13.19 -60.10
N GLN A 110 -35.44 13.54 -58.84
CA GLN A 110 -34.95 14.78 -58.19
C GLN A 110 -33.55 14.65 -57.58
N MET A 111 -32.86 13.53 -57.78
CA MET A 111 -31.53 13.28 -57.25
C MET A 111 -30.44 13.87 -58.17
N VAL A 112 -29.53 14.63 -57.57
CA VAL A 112 -28.41 15.32 -58.22
C VAL A 112 -27.09 14.66 -57.82
N PHE A 113 -26.16 14.54 -58.77
CA PHE A 113 -24.86 13.91 -58.59
C PHE A 113 -23.74 14.95 -58.66
N VAL A 114 -22.97 15.10 -57.58
CA VAL A 114 -21.76 15.92 -57.56
C VAL A 114 -20.58 15.01 -57.81
N LEU A 115 -19.99 15.10 -59.00
CA LEU A 115 -18.88 14.26 -59.41
C LEU A 115 -17.58 15.03 -59.14
N VAL A 116 -16.81 14.57 -58.15
CA VAL A 116 -15.60 15.25 -57.67
C VAL A 116 -14.37 14.58 -58.26
N PHE A 117 -13.71 15.27 -59.17
CA PHE A 117 -12.39 14.90 -59.68
C PHE A 117 -11.32 15.83 -59.13
N ASP A 118 -10.06 15.41 -59.23
CA ASP A 118 -8.89 16.18 -58.82
C ASP A 118 -7.72 15.88 -59.75
N GLU A 119 -6.62 16.62 -59.62
CA GLU A 119 -5.42 16.45 -60.43
C GLU A 119 -4.87 15.00 -60.34
N PRO A 120 -4.41 14.39 -61.44
CA PRO A 120 -3.93 13.01 -61.42
C PRO A 120 -2.67 12.81 -60.57
N GLN A 121 -1.95 13.87 -60.22
CA GLN A 121 -0.83 13.81 -59.28
C GLN A 121 -1.26 13.49 -57.83
N SER A 122 -2.53 13.73 -57.47
CA SER A 122 -3.11 13.38 -56.15
C SER A 122 -3.02 11.87 -55.85
N VAL A 123 -3.00 11.03 -56.90
CA VAL A 123 -2.82 9.57 -56.81
C VAL A 123 -1.49 9.21 -56.14
N PHE A 124 -0.47 10.02 -56.39
CA PHE A 124 0.82 9.88 -55.74
C PHE A 124 0.80 10.52 -54.36
N THR A 125 0.39 11.78 -54.21
CA THR A 125 0.61 12.52 -52.95
C THR A 125 -0.26 12.05 -51.78
N ARG A 126 -1.58 11.88 -51.95
CA ARG A 126 -2.52 11.72 -50.82
C ARG A 126 -2.44 10.39 -50.07
N GLN A 127 -1.96 9.34 -50.71
CA GLN A 127 -1.88 7.99 -50.12
C GLN A 127 -0.47 7.37 -50.15
N ALA A 128 0.55 8.11 -50.59
CA ALA A 128 1.91 7.59 -50.65
C ALA A 128 2.46 7.13 -49.30
N LEU A 129 2.20 7.87 -48.21
CA LEU A 129 2.77 7.57 -46.89
C LEU A 129 2.30 6.22 -46.32
N GLU A 130 1.05 5.83 -46.58
CA GLU A 130 0.50 4.55 -46.14
C GLU A 130 1.00 3.37 -46.98
N HIS A 131 1.48 3.65 -48.20
CA HIS A 131 1.87 2.65 -49.21
C HIS A 131 3.27 2.95 -49.79
N ALA A 132 4.22 3.34 -48.94
CA ALA A 132 5.58 3.73 -49.31
C ALA A 132 6.36 2.61 -50.03
N ASP A 133 6.09 1.35 -49.65
CA ASP A 133 6.74 0.14 -50.18
C ASP A 133 6.05 -0.43 -51.43
N ALA A 134 5.12 0.30 -52.05
CA ALA A 134 4.41 -0.17 -53.24
C ALA A 134 5.37 -0.59 -54.37
N SER A 135 4.99 -1.59 -55.16
CA SER A 135 5.73 -1.98 -56.36
C SER A 135 5.38 -1.08 -57.58
N PRO A 136 6.25 -1.00 -58.61
CA PRO A 136 5.94 -0.24 -59.82
C PRO A 136 4.63 -0.65 -60.50
N GLN A 137 4.31 -1.95 -60.45
CA GLN A 137 3.08 -2.51 -60.99
C GLN A 137 1.84 -2.08 -60.17
N GLU A 138 1.97 -1.93 -58.85
CA GLU A 138 0.89 -1.39 -58.01
C GLU A 138 0.66 0.11 -58.24
N GLN A 139 1.71 0.88 -58.55
CA GLN A 139 1.54 2.29 -58.89
C GLN A 139 0.88 2.46 -60.26
N GLU A 140 1.32 1.71 -61.28
CA GLU A 140 0.66 1.63 -62.58
C GLU A 140 -0.81 1.21 -62.43
N ALA A 141 -1.11 0.19 -61.62
CA ALA A 141 -2.46 -0.24 -61.30
C ALA A 141 -3.33 0.88 -60.70
N ARG A 142 -2.80 1.68 -59.75
CA ARG A 142 -3.54 2.81 -59.14
C ARG A 142 -3.85 3.92 -60.15
N ILE A 143 -2.91 4.23 -61.04
CA ILE A 143 -3.10 5.25 -62.09
C ILE A 143 -4.15 4.76 -63.09
N ASN A 144 -4.07 3.50 -63.51
CA ASN A 144 -5.09 2.90 -64.36
C ASN A 144 -6.47 2.81 -63.68
N GLY A 145 -6.50 2.59 -62.36
CA GLY A 145 -7.70 2.71 -61.53
C GLY A 145 -8.28 4.13 -61.52
N TRP A 146 -7.45 5.16 -61.34
CA TRP A 146 -7.85 6.56 -61.44
C TRP A 146 -8.37 6.91 -62.85
N ILE A 147 -7.72 6.43 -63.92
CA ILE A 147 -8.19 6.61 -65.30
C ILE A 147 -9.56 5.95 -65.47
N ALA A 148 -9.72 4.70 -65.06
CA ALA A 148 -10.96 3.95 -65.14
C ALA A 148 -12.11 4.64 -64.38
N TYR A 149 -11.82 5.10 -63.16
CA TYR A 149 -12.78 5.78 -62.29
C TYR A 149 -13.26 7.10 -62.87
N ASN A 150 -12.35 8.01 -63.23
CA ASN A 150 -12.75 9.31 -63.74
C ASN A 150 -13.31 9.23 -65.17
N SER A 151 -12.94 8.19 -65.95
CA SER A 151 -13.63 7.86 -67.20
C SER A 151 -15.08 7.48 -66.97
N ALA A 152 -15.39 6.70 -65.92
CA ALA A 152 -16.77 6.37 -65.56
C ALA A 152 -17.57 7.62 -65.13
N LEU A 153 -16.96 8.51 -64.33
CA LEU A 153 -17.58 9.80 -63.95
C LEU A 153 -17.87 10.67 -65.19
N LEU A 154 -16.90 10.87 -66.06
CA LEU A 154 -17.04 11.68 -67.28
C LEU A 154 -18.12 11.11 -68.20
N ASN A 155 -18.12 9.79 -68.41
CA ASN A 155 -19.14 9.10 -69.21
C ASN A 155 -20.56 9.25 -68.63
N PHE A 156 -20.71 9.24 -67.31
CA PHE A 156 -22.01 9.49 -66.68
C PHE A 156 -22.43 10.95 -66.82
N HIS A 157 -21.50 11.90 -66.62
CA HIS A 157 -21.77 13.33 -66.76
C HIS A 157 -22.24 13.70 -68.17
N LEU A 158 -21.51 13.26 -69.20
CA LEU A 158 -21.83 13.54 -70.61
C LEU A 158 -23.19 12.95 -71.04
N ARG A 159 -23.65 11.87 -70.40
CA ARG A 159 -25.00 11.31 -70.63
C ARG A 159 -26.09 12.10 -69.90
N HIS A 160 -25.79 12.69 -68.73
CA HIS A 160 -26.76 13.25 -67.80
C HIS A 160 -26.37 14.65 -67.25
N PRO A 161 -26.07 15.65 -68.10
CA PRO A 161 -25.57 16.95 -67.66
C PRO A 161 -26.59 17.77 -66.84
N GLU A 162 -27.89 17.56 -67.03
CA GLU A 162 -28.93 18.26 -66.26
C GLU A 162 -28.96 17.83 -64.78
N ARG A 163 -28.53 16.61 -64.48
CA ARG A 163 -28.60 15.99 -63.15
C ARG A 163 -27.24 15.75 -62.50
N SER A 164 -26.14 16.15 -63.16
CA SER A 164 -24.79 15.94 -62.63
C SER A 164 -23.92 17.17 -62.83
N LEU A 165 -23.13 17.48 -61.81
CA LEU A 165 -22.17 18.57 -61.80
C LEU A 165 -20.76 17.99 -61.64
N LEU A 166 -19.90 18.23 -62.63
CA LEU A 166 -18.51 17.79 -62.62
C LEU A 166 -17.63 18.93 -62.09
N VAL A 167 -17.01 18.72 -60.92
CA VAL A 167 -16.31 19.78 -60.17
C VAL A 167 -14.91 19.36 -59.75
N HIS A 168 -13.99 20.31 -59.79
CA HIS A 168 -12.61 20.11 -59.35
C HIS A 168 -12.46 20.41 -57.85
N ALA A 169 -11.89 19.47 -57.07
CA ALA A 169 -11.82 19.56 -55.61
C ALA A 169 -11.18 20.86 -55.10
N ALA A 170 -9.99 21.22 -55.58
CA ALA A 170 -9.30 22.46 -55.19
C ALA A 170 -10.08 23.75 -55.54
N GLN A 171 -10.92 23.70 -56.58
CA GLN A 171 -11.72 24.84 -57.04
C GLN A 171 -12.98 25.03 -56.19
N VAL A 172 -13.56 23.95 -55.64
CA VAL A 172 -14.66 24.01 -54.66
C VAL A 172 -14.23 24.76 -53.41
N GLN A 173 -13.03 24.49 -52.89
CA GLN A 173 -12.47 25.20 -51.73
C GLN A 173 -12.17 26.67 -52.04
N THR A 174 -11.51 26.93 -53.16
CA THR A 174 -11.08 28.30 -53.54
C THR A 174 -12.25 29.21 -53.95
N SER A 175 -13.36 28.65 -54.44
CA SER A 175 -14.49 29.40 -54.98
C SER A 175 -15.87 28.89 -54.55
N ALA A 176 -15.97 28.50 -53.27
CA ALA A 176 -17.17 27.94 -52.65
C ALA A 176 -18.48 28.68 -52.98
N GLN A 177 -18.48 30.01 -53.01
CA GLN A 177 -19.65 30.81 -53.36
C GLN A 177 -20.17 30.52 -54.78
N SER A 178 -19.28 30.40 -55.78
CA SER A 178 -19.66 30.10 -57.17
C SER A 178 -20.14 28.65 -57.32
N TYR A 179 -19.59 27.74 -56.52
CA TYR A 179 -20.00 26.33 -56.47
C TYR A 179 -21.42 26.16 -55.93
N LEU A 180 -21.73 26.78 -54.79
CA LEU A 180 -23.07 26.73 -54.21
C LEU A 180 -24.12 27.44 -55.07
N GLN A 181 -23.74 28.52 -55.76
CA GLN A 181 -24.60 29.17 -56.76
C GLN A 181 -24.92 28.23 -57.93
N GLN A 182 -23.94 27.53 -58.50
CA GLN A 182 -24.23 26.55 -59.56
C GLN A 182 -25.08 25.38 -59.03
N LEU A 183 -24.78 24.86 -57.85
CA LEU A 183 -25.57 23.78 -57.23
C LEU A 183 -27.02 24.18 -57.00
N SER A 184 -27.29 25.38 -56.48
CA SER A 184 -28.65 25.89 -56.27
C SER A 184 -29.45 26.14 -57.55
N LEU A 185 -28.85 26.01 -58.74
CA LEU A 185 -29.57 25.97 -60.02
C LEU A 185 -30.03 24.55 -60.41
N HIS A 186 -29.34 23.50 -59.93
CA HIS A 186 -29.69 22.10 -60.15
C HIS A 186 -30.51 21.51 -58.99
N VAL A 187 -30.42 22.13 -57.81
CA VAL A 187 -31.08 21.75 -56.58
C VAL A 187 -32.04 22.87 -56.20
N ASP A 188 -33.37 22.63 -56.19
CA ASP A 188 -34.40 23.59 -55.78
C ASP A 188 -34.35 23.88 -54.25
N ALA A 189 -33.20 24.30 -53.72
CA ALA A 189 -32.96 24.61 -52.32
C ALA A 189 -31.89 25.70 -52.18
N GLN A 190 -32.06 26.59 -51.20
CA GLN A 190 -31.10 27.64 -50.89
C GLN A 190 -29.97 27.07 -50.01
N LEU A 191 -28.83 26.78 -50.64
CA LEU A 191 -27.56 26.57 -49.94
C LEU A 191 -26.91 27.92 -49.67
N CYS A 192 -26.39 28.14 -48.47
CA CYS A 192 -25.73 29.39 -48.06
C CYS A 192 -24.48 29.06 -47.26
N LEU A 193 -23.36 29.71 -47.56
CA LEU A 193 -22.20 29.65 -46.68
C LEU A 193 -22.55 30.18 -45.29
N PRO A 194 -21.91 29.70 -44.22
CA PRO A 194 -21.86 30.37 -42.93
C PRO A 194 -21.30 31.79 -43.10
N SER A 195 -22.17 32.78 -43.24
CA SER A 195 -21.77 34.18 -43.35
C SER A 195 -21.25 34.69 -42.00
N GLU A 196 -20.25 35.56 -42.04
CA GLU A 196 -19.50 36.13 -40.91
C GLU A 196 -20.38 36.94 -39.94
N ALA A 197 -21.22 36.28 -39.17
CA ALA A 197 -22.21 36.90 -38.29
C ALA A 197 -21.64 37.50 -36.99
N VAL A 198 -20.32 37.77 -36.90
CA VAL A 198 -19.68 38.51 -35.79
C VAL A 198 -18.43 39.29 -36.23
N GLN A 199 -18.53 40.24 -37.18
CA GLN A 199 -17.52 41.31 -37.32
C GLN A 199 -18.15 42.68 -37.64
N SER A 200 -18.71 43.30 -36.60
CA SER A 200 -18.86 44.76 -36.50
C SER A 200 -18.58 45.14 -35.04
N GLU A 201 -17.92 46.28 -34.84
CA GLU A 201 -17.28 46.70 -33.57
C GLU A 201 -16.00 45.92 -33.22
N VAL A 202 -14.84 46.37 -33.72
CA VAL A 202 -13.93 47.27 -32.97
C VAL A 202 -13.06 48.03 -33.99
N GLU A 203 -13.07 49.36 -33.90
CA GLU A 203 -12.09 50.21 -34.58
C GLU A 203 -10.74 50.17 -33.83
N GLY A 204 -9.63 50.13 -34.56
CA GLY A 204 -8.46 50.89 -34.15
C GLY A 204 -7.12 50.15 -33.96
N GLN A 205 -6.12 50.74 -34.60
CA GLN A 205 -4.73 50.89 -34.14
C GLN A 205 -3.69 49.82 -34.54
N ASN A 206 -2.85 50.30 -35.47
CA ASN A 206 -1.39 50.19 -35.49
C ASN A 206 -0.75 48.93 -36.06
N GLN A 207 -0.19 49.13 -37.26
CA GLN A 207 1.04 48.48 -37.69
C GLN A 207 2.17 48.81 -36.69
N GLU A 208 2.79 47.80 -36.11
CA GLU A 208 4.18 47.90 -35.66
C GLU A 208 4.99 46.73 -36.24
N LEU A 209 6.09 47.07 -36.90
CA LEU A 209 7.09 46.13 -37.40
C LEU A 209 8.05 45.81 -36.26
N SER A 210 8.15 44.55 -35.84
CA SER A 210 9.23 44.11 -34.95
C SER A 210 9.74 42.71 -35.28
N ASN A 211 10.99 42.71 -35.74
CA ASN A 211 11.99 41.65 -35.90
C ASN A 211 11.77 40.25 -35.31
N ASP A 212 12.33 39.27 -36.04
CA ASP A 212 13.09 38.12 -35.53
C ASP A 212 12.51 37.34 -34.35
N GLU A 213 11.51 36.51 -34.64
CA GLU A 213 11.66 35.10 -34.30
C GLU A 213 11.37 34.24 -35.54
N ILE A 214 12.30 33.35 -35.89
CA ILE A 214 11.99 32.22 -36.77
C ILE A 214 11.13 31.27 -35.94
N GLN A 215 9.83 31.57 -35.91
CA GLN A 215 8.83 30.63 -35.43
C GLN A 215 8.85 29.44 -36.39
N ILE A 216 9.56 28.38 -35.98
CA ILE A 216 9.30 27.05 -36.48
C ILE A 216 7.87 26.74 -36.04
N SER A 217 6.93 27.07 -36.92
CA SER A 217 5.54 26.71 -36.77
C SER A 217 5.45 25.20 -36.78
N THR A 218 5.46 24.61 -35.58
CA THR A 218 4.83 23.32 -35.34
C THR A 218 3.33 23.52 -35.53
N GLY A 219 2.94 23.65 -36.80
CA GLY A 219 1.56 23.77 -37.23
C GLY A 219 0.79 22.59 -36.63
N ALA A 220 -0.43 22.87 -36.19
CA ALA A 220 -1.30 21.87 -35.61
C ALA A 220 -1.28 20.61 -36.48
N VAL A 221 -1.10 19.45 -35.85
CA VAL A 221 -1.08 18.15 -36.54
C VAL A 221 -2.50 17.88 -37.06
N GLY A 222 -2.77 18.43 -38.25
CA GLY A 222 -3.95 18.12 -39.04
C GLY A 222 -3.99 16.64 -39.41
N LYS A 223 -5.15 16.20 -39.88
CA LYS A 223 -5.44 14.81 -40.27
C LYS A 223 -4.26 14.26 -41.13
N PRO A 224 -3.72 13.05 -40.87
CA PRO A 224 -2.51 12.55 -41.54
C PRO A 224 -2.61 12.43 -43.08
N LYS A 225 -3.83 12.53 -43.63
CA LYS A 225 -4.16 12.55 -45.07
C LYS A 225 -3.45 13.66 -45.88
N GLN A 226 -3.03 14.77 -45.28
CA GLN A 226 -2.57 15.98 -46.02
C GLN A 226 -1.04 16.21 -46.03
N ALA A 227 -0.24 15.34 -45.42
CA ALA A 227 1.17 15.66 -45.14
C ALA A 227 2.13 15.68 -46.35
N LEU A 228 1.71 15.18 -47.52
CA LEU A 228 2.49 15.24 -48.78
C LEU A 228 1.98 16.30 -49.75
N ASP A 229 0.68 16.62 -49.72
CA ASP A 229 0.01 17.49 -50.69
C ASP A 229 0.58 18.91 -50.74
N GLY A 230 1.09 19.42 -49.62
CA GLY A 230 1.73 20.74 -49.53
C GLY A 230 3.24 20.77 -49.81
N ASN A 231 3.88 19.63 -50.12
CA ASN A 231 5.33 19.57 -50.30
C ASN A 231 5.72 19.77 -51.78
N ALA A 232 6.34 20.91 -52.10
CA ALA A 232 6.74 21.25 -53.46
C ALA A 232 7.68 20.22 -54.13
N LEU A 233 8.52 19.51 -53.35
CA LEU A 233 9.35 18.42 -53.90
C LEU A 233 8.50 17.17 -54.20
N ALA A 234 7.46 16.92 -53.41
CA ALA A 234 6.54 15.81 -53.64
C ALA A 234 5.70 16.05 -54.90
N GLN A 235 5.12 17.25 -55.02
CA GLN A 235 4.39 17.70 -56.21
C GLN A 235 5.28 17.59 -57.46
N TRP A 236 6.50 18.15 -57.43
CA TRP A 236 7.43 18.08 -58.57
C TRP A 236 7.81 16.65 -58.96
N LEU A 237 8.05 15.75 -57.99
CA LEU A 237 8.32 14.34 -58.30
C LEU A 237 7.09 13.62 -58.87
N ALA A 238 5.89 13.92 -58.37
CA ALA A 238 4.63 13.38 -58.89
C ALA A 238 4.36 13.85 -60.33
N GLU A 239 4.58 15.13 -60.63
CA GLU A 239 4.52 15.65 -62.01
C GLU A 239 5.51 14.94 -62.95
N GLN A 240 6.72 14.62 -62.46
CA GLN A 240 7.73 13.92 -63.25
C GLN A 240 7.39 12.44 -63.48
N LEU A 241 6.65 11.79 -62.58
CA LEU A 241 6.10 10.45 -62.79
C LEU A 241 4.90 10.47 -63.75
N LEU A 242 4.09 11.53 -63.72
CA LEU A 242 2.91 11.67 -64.58
C LEU A 242 3.27 11.71 -66.08
N GLU A 243 4.46 12.20 -66.43
CA GLU A 243 4.96 12.18 -67.82
C GLU A 243 5.01 10.78 -68.45
N ASP A 244 5.13 9.73 -67.64
CA ASP A 244 5.14 8.34 -68.12
C ASP A 244 3.72 7.81 -68.44
N TYR A 245 2.65 8.58 -68.14
CA TYR A 245 1.23 8.20 -68.27
C TYR A 245 0.39 9.26 -69.04
N PRO A 246 0.60 9.45 -70.35
CA PRO A 246 -0.09 10.48 -71.14
C PRO A 246 -1.62 10.34 -71.13
N GLN A 247 -2.15 9.11 -71.06
CA GLN A 247 -3.60 8.84 -71.00
C GLN A 247 -4.29 9.48 -69.78
N ALA A 248 -3.59 9.62 -68.65
CA ALA A 248 -4.13 10.30 -67.48
C ALA A 248 -4.21 11.82 -67.68
N ILE A 249 -3.26 12.40 -68.42
CA ILE A 249 -3.22 13.83 -68.78
C ILE A 249 -4.35 14.12 -69.77
N ASP A 250 -4.47 13.34 -70.85
CA ASP A 250 -5.52 13.50 -71.86
C ASP A 250 -6.94 13.41 -71.24
N LEU A 251 -7.14 12.50 -70.28
CA LEU A 251 -8.41 12.38 -69.54
C LEU A 251 -8.62 13.57 -68.60
N TYR A 252 -7.58 14.06 -67.92
CA TYR A 252 -7.67 15.24 -67.05
C TYR A 252 -8.04 16.50 -67.84
N GLU A 253 -7.48 16.70 -69.04
CA GLU A 253 -7.88 17.80 -69.93
C GLU A 253 -9.34 17.69 -70.38
N GLN A 254 -9.83 16.47 -70.67
CA GLN A 254 -11.24 16.24 -70.99
C GLN A 254 -12.18 16.51 -69.81
N LEU A 255 -11.79 16.10 -68.59
CA LEU A 255 -12.52 16.41 -67.36
C LEU A 255 -12.58 17.92 -67.12
N GLN A 256 -11.45 18.63 -67.25
CA GLN A 256 -11.40 20.09 -67.14
C GLN A 256 -12.24 20.78 -68.23
N ALA A 257 -12.23 20.29 -69.47
CA ALA A 257 -13.05 20.85 -70.55
C ALA A 257 -14.56 20.63 -70.35
N ALA A 258 -14.95 19.53 -69.68
CA ALA A 258 -16.33 19.21 -69.34
C ALA A 258 -16.79 19.74 -67.97
N ALA A 259 -15.88 20.23 -67.13
CA ALA A 259 -16.19 20.65 -65.77
C ALA A 259 -17.10 21.89 -65.73
N SER A 260 -18.06 21.88 -64.79
CA SER A 260 -18.91 23.03 -64.48
C SER A 260 -18.12 24.16 -63.79
N LEU A 261 -17.04 23.77 -63.08
CA LEU A 261 -16.02 24.66 -62.51
C LEU A 261 -14.62 24.14 -62.84
N PRO A 262 -14.03 24.51 -63.99
CA PRO A 262 -12.66 24.19 -64.30
C PRO A 262 -11.68 25.00 -63.45
N GLN A 263 -10.57 24.39 -63.06
CA GLN A 263 -9.46 25.08 -62.44
C GLN A 263 -8.70 25.86 -63.52
N ARG A 264 -8.61 27.19 -63.37
CA ARG A 264 -7.82 28.04 -64.28
C ARG A 264 -6.32 27.92 -64.00
N SER A 265 -5.75 26.75 -64.30
CA SER A 265 -4.30 26.57 -64.30
C SER A 265 -3.68 27.36 -65.47
N GLN A 266 -2.63 28.15 -65.18
CA GLN A 266 -1.87 28.84 -66.21
C GLN A 266 -1.24 27.83 -67.17
N ALA A 267 -1.30 28.12 -68.46
CA ALA A 267 -0.99 27.16 -69.52
C ALA A 267 0.39 26.50 -69.36
N GLN A 268 0.42 25.16 -69.30
CA GLN A 268 1.64 24.36 -69.44
C GLN A 268 2.15 24.42 -70.89
N THR A 269 2.64 25.59 -71.28
CA THR A 269 3.09 25.87 -72.64
C THR A 269 4.50 25.30 -72.83
N GLY A 270 4.58 24.04 -73.24
CA GLY A 270 5.81 23.40 -73.69
C GLY A 270 6.41 22.39 -72.70
N ARG A 271 5.96 21.14 -72.76
CA ARG A 271 6.75 19.97 -72.29
C ARG A 271 7.23 19.19 -73.51
N GLN A 272 8.54 19.16 -73.72
CA GLN A 272 9.16 18.50 -74.88
C GLN A 272 9.27 16.98 -74.64
N LEU A 273 8.72 16.22 -75.58
CA LEU A 273 8.78 14.75 -75.65
C LEU A 273 10.21 14.22 -75.82
N LEU A 274 10.95 13.98 -74.73
CA LEU A 274 12.18 13.17 -74.73
C LEU A 274 12.44 12.50 -73.36
N THR A 275 11.81 11.36 -73.10
CA THR A 275 12.25 10.43 -72.05
C THR A 275 12.39 9.01 -72.58
N SER A 276 13.50 8.37 -72.20
CA SER A 276 13.78 6.96 -72.45
C SER A 276 13.37 6.14 -71.23
N SER A 277 12.94 4.90 -71.42
CA SER A 277 12.41 4.02 -70.35
C SER A 277 13.37 3.79 -69.15
N VAL A 278 14.67 4.07 -69.32
CA VAL A 278 15.67 4.03 -68.24
C VAL A 278 15.51 5.18 -67.23
N GLN A 279 14.91 6.30 -67.65
CA GLN A 279 14.68 7.47 -66.78
C GLN A 279 13.46 7.29 -65.87
N ALA A 280 12.38 6.66 -66.37
CA ALA A 280 11.18 6.32 -65.60
C ALA A 280 11.51 5.54 -64.30
N ASN A 281 12.30 4.48 -64.40
CA ASN A 281 12.69 3.67 -63.24
C ASN A 281 13.54 4.46 -62.21
N ARG A 282 14.29 5.48 -62.64
CA ARG A 282 15.03 6.37 -61.72
C ARG A 282 14.12 7.38 -61.02
N ARG A 283 13.11 7.92 -61.73
CA ARG A 283 12.06 8.77 -61.16
C ARG A 283 11.29 8.01 -60.08
N TYR A 284 10.92 6.76 -60.37
CA TYR A 284 10.28 5.85 -59.43
C TYR A 284 11.11 5.67 -58.14
N GLN A 285 12.40 5.32 -58.28
CA GLN A 285 13.29 5.11 -57.14
C GLN A 285 13.49 6.38 -56.30
N ALA A 286 13.56 7.55 -56.94
CA ALA A 286 13.60 8.82 -56.23
C ALA A 286 12.32 9.04 -55.41
N TRP A 287 11.14 8.85 -56.02
CA TRP A 287 9.85 8.95 -55.36
C TRP A 287 9.70 7.99 -54.17
N SER A 288 9.95 6.68 -54.38
CA SER A 288 9.81 5.69 -53.30
C SER A 288 10.78 5.97 -52.15
N SER A 289 12.02 6.39 -52.43
CA SER A 289 12.99 6.75 -51.40
C SER A 289 12.57 7.99 -50.59
N PHE A 290 11.99 8.98 -51.26
CA PHE A 290 11.48 10.21 -50.63
C PHE A 290 10.27 9.94 -49.74
N VAL A 291 9.29 9.17 -50.23
CA VAL A 291 8.10 8.77 -49.46
C VAL A 291 8.49 7.93 -48.24
N ALA A 292 9.39 6.95 -48.41
CA ALA A 292 9.90 6.14 -47.30
C ALA A 292 10.64 7.00 -46.25
N GLN A 293 11.43 7.99 -46.68
CA GLN A 293 12.08 8.95 -45.78
C GLN A 293 11.06 9.79 -45.00
N GLN A 294 9.98 10.24 -45.65
CA GLN A 294 8.95 11.03 -44.99
C GLN A 294 8.13 10.19 -43.99
N ALA A 295 7.77 8.95 -44.34
CA ALA A 295 7.12 8.02 -43.42
C ALA A 295 7.99 7.72 -42.19
N ALA A 296 9.30 7.50 -42.38
CA ALA A 296 10.25 7.32 -41.27
C ALA A 296 10.35 8.57 -40.38
N MET A 297 10.32 9.78 -40.97
CA MET A 297 10.34 11.04 -40.23
C MET A 297 9.07 11.23 -39.39
N GLN A 298 7.90 10.88 -39.92
CA GLN A 298 6.64 10.91 -39.17
C GLN A 298 6.61 9.91 -38.02
N ALA A 299 7.06 8.67 -38.25
CA ALA A 299 7.18 7.67 -37.19
C ALA A 299 8.14 8.13 -36.08
N HIS A 300 9.24 8.81 -36.43
CA HIS A 300 10.15 9.42 -35.47
C HIS A 300 9.49 10.56 -34.66
N ALA A 301 8.74 11.47 -35.33
CA ALA A 301 8.01 12.55 -34.67
C ALA A 301 6.94 12.02 -33.69
N GLN A 302 6.17 11.02 -34.09
CA GLN A 302 5.21 10.34 -33.21
C GLN A 302 5.90 9.70 -31.99
N ARG A 303 7.07 9.07 -32.19
CA ARG A 303 7.85 8.49 -31.09
C ARG A 303 8.37 9.54 -30.12
N LEU A 304 8.80 10.72 -30.60
CA LEU A 304 9.17 11.84 -29.73
C LEU A 304 7.98 12.35 -28.92
N LEU A 305 6.79 12.48 -29.51
CA LEU A 305 5.56 12.87 -28.80
C LEU A 305 5.16 11.84 -27.72
N GLN A 306 5.29 10.54 -28.00
CA GLN A 306 5.06 9.49 -27.01
C GLN A 306 6.07 9.54 -25.85
N LEU A 307 7.35 9.79 -26.14
CA LEU A 307 8.38 9.96 -25.13
C LEU A 307 8.15 11.21 -24.26
N GLY A 308 7.68 12.31 -24.85
CA GLY A 308 7.27 13.51 -24.10
C GLY A 308 6.18 13.20 -23.08
N LYS A 309 5.07 12.57 -23.52
CA LYS A 309 3.97 12.16 -22.62
C LYS A 309 4.45 11.23 -21.49
N ALA A 310 5.31 10.27 -21.80
CA ALA A 310 5.86 9.35 -20.79
C ALA A 310 6.76 10.07 -19.75
N LEU A 311 7.49 11.12 -20.16
CA LEU A 311 8.26 11.96 -19.24
C LEU A 311 7.34 12.80 -18.33
N ASP A 312 6.26 13.36 -18.87
CA ASP A 312 5.26 14.11 -18.08
C ASP A 312 4.56 13.22 -17.05
N GLU A 313 4.14 12.00 -17.44
CA GLU A 313 3.60 10.99 -16.53
C GLU A 313 4.60 10.61 -15.42
N GLN A 314 5.88 10.44 -15.78
CA GLN A 314 6.93 10.13 -14.80
C GLN A 314 7.14 11.30 -13.81
N ALA A 315 7.10 12.54 -14.29
CA ALA A 315 7.22 13.74 -13.46
C ALA A 315 6.04 13.88 -12.47
N GLN A 316 4.82 13.61 -12.92
CA GLN A 316 3.64 13.57 -12.05
C GLN A 316 3.78 12.50 -10.97
N GLN A 317 4.18 11.28 -11.32
CA GLN A 317 4.42 10.21 -10.35
C GLN A 317 5.51 10.54 -9.32
N THR A 318 6.57 11.27 -9.70
CA THR A 318 7.57 11.71 -8.72
C THR A 318 7.00 12.72 -7.73
N LEU A 319 6.21 13.68 -8.22
CA LEU A 319 5.59 14.72 -7.37
C LEU A 319 4.55 14.12 -6.41
N GLU A 320 3.79 13.11 -6.84
CA GLU A 320 2.89 12.35 -5.95
C GLU A 320 3.66 11.59 -4.86
N ARG A 321 4.78 10.95 -5.20
CA ARG A 321 5.63 10.24 -4.21
C ARG A 321 6.24 11.20 -3.20
N GLU A 322 6.64 12.40 -3.61
CA GLU A 322 7.14 13.45 -2.71
C GLU A 322 6.05 13.90 -1.72
N ARG A 323 4.82 14.15 -2.20
CA ARG A 323 3.67 14.45 -1.32
C ARG A 323 3.38 13.33 -0.32
N GLN A 324 3.42 12.07 -0.76
CA GLN A 324 3.24 10.91 0.12
C GLN A 324 4.35 10.82 1.18
N PHE A 325 5.60 11.08 0.80
CA PHE A 325 6.72 11.11 1.75
C PHE A 325 6.57 12.23 2.78
N GLU A 326 6.13 13.42 2.37
CA GLU A 326 5.88 14.55 3.28
C GLU A 326 4.74 14.26 4.25
N GLN A 327 3.63 13.68 3.80
CA GLN A 327 2.54 13.22 4.67
C GLN A 327 2.99 12.17 5.70
N LEU A 328 3.81 11.20 5.28
CA LEU A 328 4.39 10.20 6.18
C LEU A 328 5.33 10.84 7.22
N ASN A 329 6.09 11.86 6.83
CA ASN A 329 6.98 12.60 7.73
C ASN A 329 6.18 13.38 8.78
N GLN A 330 5.14 14.12 8.35
CA GLN A 330 4.22 14.83 9.25
C GLN A 330 3.51 13.88 10.23
N ALA A 331 3.03 12.72 9.74
CA ALA A 331 2.44 11.68 10.58
C ALA A 331 3.44 11.10 11.59
N GLY A 332 4.72 10.95 11.20
CA GLY A 332 5.81 10.54 12.07
C GLY A 332 6.06 11.54 13.21
N VAL A 333 6.11 12.84 12.90
CA VAL A 333 6.26 13.90 13.92
C VAL A 333 5.07 13.92 14.88
N ALA A 334 3.83 13.84 14.37
CA ALA A 334 2.64 13.77 15.21
C ALA A 334 2.59 12.52 16.11
N ALA A 335 3.11 11.38 15.63
CA ALA A 335 3.23 10.17 16.44
C ALA A 335 4.26 10.33 17.57
N GLN A 336 5.40 10.98 17.33
CA GLN A 336 6.40 11.28 18.36
C GLN A 336 5.84 12.21 19.45
N GLN A 337 5.09 13.25 19.07
CA GLN A 337 4.43 14.16 20.03
C GLN A 337 3.45 13.39 20.95
N ARG A 338 2.63 12.49 20.39
CA ARG A 338 1.70 11.66 21.19
C ARG A 338 2.42 10.74 22.17
N VAL A 339 3.57 10.17 21.79
CA VAL A 339 4.39 9.35 22.70
C VAL A 339 4.92 10.20 23.86
N TRP A 340 5.46 11.40 23.57
CA TRP A 340 5.94 12.31 24.60
C TRP A 340 4.84 12.76 25.58
N GLU A 341 3.63 13.07 25.08
CA GLU A 341 2.47 13.37 25.92
C GLU A 341 2.07 12.19 26.82
N GLN A 342 2.08 10.96 26.28
CA GLN A 342 1.79 9.75 27.05
C GLN A 342 2.84 9.49 28.13
N GLU A 343 4.13 9.65 27.83
CA GLU A 343 5.22 9.54 28.81
C GLU A 343 5.06 10.58 29.93
N ARG A 344 4.70 11.82 29.60
CA ARG A 344 4.42 12.87 30.59
C ARG A 344 3.23 12.53 31.49
N LEU A 345 2.15 11.99 30.92
CA LEU A 345 0.97 11.54 31.68
C LEU A 345 1.28 10.32 32.57
N LEU A 346 2.10 9.38 32.10
CA LEU A 346 2.56 8.23 32.89
C LEU A 346 3.47 8.66 34.04
N ALA A 347 4.36 9.62 33.81
CA ALA A 347 5.20 10.21 34.85
C ALA A 347 4.35 10.88 35.96
N GLY A 348 3.32 11.65 35.58
CA GLY A 348 2.37 12.23 36.54
C GLY A 348 1.64 11.17 37.37
N LYS A 349 1.08 10.14 36.73
CA LYS A 349 0.43 9.03 37.45
C LYS A 349 1.40 8.26 38.36
N ALA A 350 2.67 8.15 37.98
CA ALA A 350 3.69 7.52 38.81
C ALA A 350 3.98 8.34 40.08
N THR A 351 4.02 9.67 40.01
CA THR A 351 4.19 10.52 41.21
C THR A 351 2.97 10.50 42.11
N GLU A 352 1.75 10.49 41.55
CA GLU A 352 0.50 10.30 42.31
C GLU A 352 0.47 8.96 43.07
N LEU A 353 0.84 7.87 42.39
CA LEU A 353 0.93 6.54 43.02
C LEU A 353 1.99 6.48 44.14
N GLN A 354 3.12 7.17 43.97
CA GLN A 354 4.13 7.29 45.03
C GLN A 354 3.62 8.13 46.21
N ALA A 355 2.90 9.23 45.97
CA ALA A 355 2.30 10.04 47.02
C ALA A 355 1.28 9.22 47.83
N SER A 356 0.32 8.57 47.16
CA SER A 356 -0.66 7.69 47.81
C SER A 356 0.01 6.50 48.53
N GLY A 357 1.13 5.99 48.01
CA GLY A 357 1.93 4.97 48.67
C GLY A 357 2.52 5.44 50.01
N ARG A 358 3.07 6.66 50.05
CA ARG A 358 3.59 7.29 51.28
C ARG A 358 2.49 7.59 52.28
N GLU A 359 1.35 8.10 51.84
CA GLU A 359 0.17 8.33 52.69
C GLU A 359 -0.28 7.04 53.37
N LYS A 360 -0.36 5.92 52.62
CA LYS A 360 -0.70 4.60 53.17
C LYS A 360 0.33 4.09 54.18
N GLN A 361 1.62 4.34 53.96
CA GLN A 361 2.68 3.99 54.93
C GLN A 361 2.52 4.78 56.23
N LEU A 362 2.33 6.10 56.15
CA LEU A 362 2.10 6.96 57.32
C LEU A 362 0.84 6.56 58.11
N LEU A 363 -0.25 6.22 57.41
CA LEU A 363 -1.48 5.71 58.07
C LEU A 363 -1.24 4.37 58.78
N LEU A 364 -0.41 3.50 58.21
CA LEU A 364 -0.07 2.20 58.80
C LEU A 364 0.85 2.34 60.03
N GLU A 365 1.81 3.26 59.99
CA GLU A 365 2.63 3.65 61.15
C GLU A 365 1.77 4.26 62.28
N GLN A 366 0.83 5.16 61.93
CA GLN A 366 -0.12 5.72 62.90
C GLN A 366 -1.00 4.63 63.53
N LEU A 367 -1.46 3.66 62.74
CA LEU A 367 -2.27 2.54 63.23
C LEU A 367 -1.48 1.64 64.18
N HIS A 368 -0.23 1.31 63.86
CA HIS A 368 0.64 0.56 64.77
C HIS A 368 0.91 1.31 66.08
N ARG A 369 1.17 2.62 66.03
CA ARG A 369 1.34 3.42 67.25
C ARG A 369 0.08 3.40 68.12
N VAL A 370 -1.12 3.49 67.53
CA VAL A 370 -2.38 3.37 68.27
C VAL A 370 -2.55 1.96 68.86
N GLN A 371 -2.12 0.90 68.17
CA GLN A 371 -2.12 -0.46 68.72
C GLN A 371 -1.18 -0.57 69.94
N GLU A 372 0.06 -0.08 69.87
CA GLU A 372 1.00 -0.07 70.99
C GLU A 372 0.49 0.76 72.19
N GLU A 373 -0.14 1.92 71.94
CA GLU A 373 -0.77 2.74 72.98
C GLU A 373 -1.97 2.02 73.62
N LEU A 374 -2.74 1.24 72.87
CA LEU A 374 -3.84 0.41 73.40
C LEU A 374 -3.33 -0.81 74.19
N GLU A 375 -2.31 -1.51 73.70
CA GLU A 375 -1.69 -2.65 74.38
C GLU A 375 -1.04 -2.23 75.71
N SER A 376 -0.31 -1.11 75.73
CA SER A 376 0.29 -0.58 76.95
C SER A 376 -0.77 -0.20 78.00
N ARG A 377 -1.88 0.44 77.59
CA ARG A 377 -3.02 0.73 78.49
C ARG A 377 -3.70 -0.54 79.00
N TYR A 378 -3.87 -1.56 78.15
CA TYR A 378 -4.43 -2.85 78.56
C TYR A 378 -3.54 -3.57 79.58
N LEU A 379 -2.22 -3.57 79.38
CA LEU A 379 -1.26 -4.13 80.33
C LEU A 379 -1.26 -3.36 81.66
N GLN A 380 -1.33 -2.02 81.62
CA GLN A 380 -1.46 -1.18 82.82
C GLN A 380 -2.75 -1.48 83.59
N ALA A 381 -3.90 -1.57 82.91
CA ALA A 381 -5.17 -1.92 83.54
C ALA A 381 -5.12 -3.30 84.22
N LYS A 382 -4.51 -4.29 83.56
CA LYS A 382 -4.31 -5.64 84.11
C LYS A 382 -3.34 -5.68 85.30
N GLN A 383 -2.34 -4.79 85.34
CA GLN A 383 -1.47 -4.61 86.50
C GLN A 383 -2.21 -3.94 87.67
N GLN A 384 -3.01 -2.92 87.40
CA GLN A 384 -3.86 -2.27 88.40
C GLN A 384 -4.90 -3.23 89.00
N GLU A 385 -5.52 -4.08 88.19
CA GLU A 385 -6.43 -5.13 88.66
C GLU A 385 -5.74 -6.09 89.65
N LYS A 386 -4.53 -6.57 89.31
CA LYS A 386 -3.72 -7.40 90.23
C LYS A 386 -3.37 -6.65 91.52
N ALA A 387 -2.95 -5.40 91.43
CA ALA A 387 -2.62 -4.57 92.58
C ALA A 387 -3.84 -4.32 93.49
N LEU A 388 -5.05 -4.17 92.93
CA LEU A 388 -6.29 -4.08 93.70
C LEU A 388 -6.60 -5.40 94.44
N VAL A 389 -6.37 -6.55 93.81
CA VAL A 389 -6.51 -7.86 94.46
C VAL A 389 -5.48 -8.03 95.59
N GLU A 390 -4.21 -7.66 95.38
CA GLU A 390 -3.18 -7.70 96.42
C GLU A 390 -3.47 -6.72 97.57
N PHE A 391 -3.90 -5.49 97.26
CA PHE A 391 -4.34 -4.51 98.26
C PHE A 391 -5.52 -5.02 99.09
N SER A 392 -6.46 -5.75 98.47
CA SER A 392 -7.57 -6.38 99.20
C SER A 392 -7.09 -7.43 100.22
N LYS A 393 -6.06 -8.22 99.88
CA LYS A 393 -5.43 -9.18 100.80
C LYS A 393 -4.71 -8.47 101.96
N VAL A 394 -3.86 -7.49 101.64
CA VAL A 394 -3.14 -6.69 102.64
C VAL A 394 -4.11 -5.98 103.60
N LYS A 395 -5.28 -5.54 103.12
CA LYS A 395 -6.34 -4.96 103.97
C LYS A 395 -6.93 -5.99 104.95
N ILE A 396 -7.15 -7.23 104.52
CA ILE A 396 -7.60 -8.33 105.40
C ILE A 396 -6.52 -8.67 106.43
N ASP A 397 -5.27 -8.80 106.00
CA ASP A 397 -4.14 -9.08 106.89
C ASP A 397 -3.97 -7.97 107.95
N LEU A 398 -4.08 -6.70 107.56
CA LEU A 398 -4.04 -5.55 108.46
C LEU A 398 -5.18 -5.58 109.49
N GLN A 399 -6.39 -5.96 109.09
CA GLN A 399 -7.51 -6.12 110.02
C GLN A 399 -7.22 -7.22 111.05
N SER A 400 -6.71 -8.38 110.61
CA SER A 400 -6.31 -9.47 111.52
C SER A 400 -5.18 -9.07 112.47
N ALA A 401 -4.24 -8.23 112.01
CA ALA A 401 -3.15 -7.70 112.83
C ALA A 401 -3.66 -6.69 113.87
N GLN A 402 -4.62 -5.83 113.51
CA GLN A 402 -5.26 -4.90 114.46
C GLN A 402 -6.03 -5.64 115.56
N GLU A 403 -6.69 -6.76 115.24
CA GLU A 403 -7.33 -7.63 116.24
C GLU A 403 -6.29 -8.24 117.19
N ARG A 404 -5.17 -8.75 116.67
CA ARG A 404 -4.05 -9.23 117.49
C ARG A 404 -3.49 -8.14 118.41
N VAL A 405 -3.32 -6.91 117.92
CA VAL A 405 -2.87 -5.77 118.76
C VAL A 405 -3.85 -5.49 119.91
N LYS A 406 -5.17 -5.52 119.66
CA LYS A 406 -6.18 -5.39 120.74
C LYS A 406 -6.04 -6.51 121.78
N THR A 407 -5.84 -7.76 121.36
CA THR A 407 -5.63 -8.86 122.32
C THR A 407 -4.35 -8.68 123.15
N LEU A 408 -3.25 -8.24 122.54
CA LEU A 408 -1.98 -7.96 123.24
C LEU A 408 -2.12 -6.81 124.24
N GLN A 409 -2.88 -5.77 123.93
CA GLN A 409 -3.19 -4.69 124.89
C GLN A 409 -3.95 -5.22 126.12
N SER A 410 -4.88 -6.16 125.94
CA SER A 410 -5.60 -6.77 127.07
C SER A 410 -4.67 -7.59 127.98
N TYR A 411 -3.72 -8.34 127.41
CA TYR A 411 -2.69 -9.06 128.18
C TYR A 411 -1.70 -8.12 128.89
N GLN A 412 -1.40 -6.95 128.33
CA GLN A 412 -0.59 -5.93 129.00
C GLN A 412 -1.29 -5.35 130.23
N LEU A 413 -2.61 -5.12 130.16
CA LEU A 413 -3.41 -4.64 131.29
C LEU A 413 -3.38 -5.65 132.46
N GLN A 414 -3.64 -6.93 132.19
CA GLN A 414 -3.58 -8.01 133.19
C GLN A 414 -2.19 -8.14 133.85
N ASN A 415 -1.10 -7.98 133.07
CA ASN A 415 0.25 -7.97 133.61
C ASN A 415 0.55 -6.76 134.50
N SER A 416 -0.14 -5.64 134.31
CA SER A 416 0.01 -4.46 135.18
C SER A 416 -0.65 -4.66 136.55
N GLU A 417 -1.80 -5.34 136.59
CA GLU A 417 -2.52 -5.68 137.82
C GLU A 417 -1.73 -6.69 138.68
N LEU A 418 -1.18 -7.74 138.04
CA LEU A 418 -0.30 -8.72 138.71
C LEU A 418 0.96 -8.06 139.30
N LYS A 419 1.53 -7.06 138.63
CA LYS A 419 2.68 -6.29 139.14
C LYS A 419 2.33 -5.39 140.33
N ALA A 420 1.09 -4.91 140.44
CA ALA A 420 0.63 -4.15 141.60
C ALA A 420 0.51 -5.06 142.84
N GLY A 421 -0.05 -6.26 142.68
CA GLY A 421 -0.14 -7.26 143.76
C GLY A 421 1.23 -7.68 144.32
N LEU A 422 2.23 -7.85 143.44
CA LEU A 422 3.61 -8.19 143.85
C LEU A 422 4.27 -7.12 144.73
N LYS A 423 3.99 -5.82 144.51
CA LYS A 423 4.55 -4.75 145.35
C LYS A 423 3.99 -4.76 146.78
N ALA A 424 2.68 -4.98 146.94
CA ALA A 424 2.05 -5.06 148.25
C ALA A 424 2.55 -6.24 149.11
N ALA A 425 3.03 -7.32 148.48
CA ALA A 425 3.69 -8.42 149.17
C ALA A 425 5.15 -8.10 149.56
N HIS A 426 5.87 -7.31 148.74
CA HIS A 426 7.26 -6.95 148.95
C HIS A 426 7.47 -6.10 150.22
N ASP A 427 6.60 -5.11 150.45
CA ASP A 427 6.70 -4.21 151.62
C ASP A 427 6.47 -4.95 152.96
N LYS A 428 5.72 -6.06 152.96
CA LYS A 428 5.58 -6.95 154.13
C LYS A 428 6.79 -7.87 154.36
N ALA A 429 7.52 -8.24 153.31
CA ALA A 429 8.72 -9.07 153.44
C ALA A 429 9.89 -8.29 154.06
N MET A 430 10.05 -7.01 153.69
CA MET A 430 11.14 -6.14 154.16
C MET A 430 11.18 -5.95 155.69
N GLN A 431 10.03 -6.02 156.40
CA GLN A 431 10.00 -5.94 157.87
C GLN A 431 10.45 -7.23 158.56
N LEU A 432 10.35 -8.39 157.90
CA LEU A 432 10.81 -9.68 158.45
C LEU A 432 12.28 -9.94 158.11
N GLN A 433 12.75 -9.55 156.92
CA GLN A 433 14.12 -9.79 156.47
C GLN A 433 15.20 -9.13 157.37
N GLN A 434 14.91 -7.97 157.98
CA GLN A 434 15.83 -7.34 158.95
C GLN A 434 16.08 -8.18 160.21
N SER A 435 15.27 -9.21 160.49
CA SER A 435 15.42 -10.09 161.64
C SER A 435 16.21 -11.38 161.38
N GLU A 436 16.42 -11.77 160.12
CA GLU A 436 17.09 -13.04 159.76
C GLU A 436 18.52 -12.87 159.21
N GLU A 437 18.87 -11.73 158.61
CA GLU A 437 20.13 -11.57 157.85
C GLU A 437 21.43 -11.39 158.67
N GLN A 438 21.40 -11.60 160.00
CA GLN A 438 22.62 -11.82 160.78
C GLN A 438 23.15 -13.27 160.69
N LEU A 439 22.44 -14.20 160.06
CA LEU A 439 22.82 -15.61 159.96
C LEU A 439 23.11 -16.09 158.52
N LYS A 440 24.41 -16.12 158.18
CA LYS A 440 25.08 -16.90 157.09
C LYS A 440 24.79 -16.39 155.66
N LYS A 441 25.74 -15.75 154.94
CA LYS A 441 26.99 -16.30 154.34
C LYS A 441 26.86 -17.73 153.76
N GLN A 442 26.82 -17.88 152.41
CA GLN A 442 27.86 -18.57 151.60
C GLN A 442 27.50 -18.79 150.09
N LEU A 443 28.55 -18.73 149.24
CA LEU A 443 28.74 -19.32 147.88
C LEU A 443 28.12 -18.69 146.59
N GLN A 444 28.75 -19.00 145.44
CA GLN A 444 28.62 -18.37 144.09
C GLN A 444 28.81 -19.38 142.91
N THR A 445 28.61 -18.91 141.65
CA THR A 445 29.19 -19.31 140.31
C THR A 445 28.81 -20.68 139.64
N ALA A 446 28.92 -20.99 138.32
CA ALA A 446 28.94 -20.26 137.00
C ALA A 446 28.99 -21.25 135.75
N GLY A 447 28.81 -20.83 134.47
CA GLY A 447 29.56 -21.37 133.27
C GLY A 447 28.91 -21.95 131.95
N ALA A 448 29.56 -21.70 130.77
CA ALA A 448 29.72 -22.48 129.47
C ALA A 448 28.54 -22.83 128.48
N ARG A 449 28.72 -23.43 127.25
CA ARG A 449 29.44 -23.06 125.97
C ARG A 449 29.10 -24.00 124.73
N THR A 450 29.59 -23.71 123.48
CA THR A 450 29.82 -24.58 122.25
C THR A 450 28.63 -25.15 121.41
N SER A 451 28.65 -25.60 120.11
CA SER A 451 29.51 -25.47 118.86
C SER A 451 28.94 -26.24 117.60
N VAL A 452 29.26 -25.90 116.30
CA VAL A 452 28.90 -26.67 115.04
C VAL A 452 29.97 -26.56 113.90
N ALA A 453 30.22 -27.62 113.10
CA ALA A 453 31.18 -27.63 111.98
C ALA A 453 30.88 -28.68 110.85
N GLU A 454 29.78 -28.54 110.11
CA GLU A 454 29.38 -29.52 109.06
C GLU A 454 29.13 -28.94 107.64
N LEU A 455 29.11 -27.61 107.47
CA LEU A 455 28.61 -26.95 106.25
C LEU A 455 29.61 -26.81 105.09
N GLU A 456 30.89 -27.14 105.27
CA GLU A 456 31.93 -26.87 104.25
C GLU A 456 32.04 -27.97 103.18
N LYS A 457 31.66 -29.21 103.49
CA LYS A 457 31.86 -30.37 102.59
C LYS A 457 30.90 -30.45 101.40
N GLU A 458 29.74 -29.81 101.48
CA GLU A 458 28.75 -29.85 100.39
C GLU A 458 29.11 -28.91 99.22
N ASN A 459 29.85 -27.83 99.49
CA ASN A 459 30.24 -26.85 98.46
C ASN A 459 31.27 -27.41 97.45
N GLU A 460 32.23 -28.22 97.90
CA GLU A 460 33.25 -28.81 97.01
C GLU A 460 32.66 -29.84 96.03
N LEU A 461 31.59 -30.52 96.43
CA LEU A 461 30.89 -31.51 95.59
C LEU A 461 30.15 -30.85 94.41
N LEU A 462 29.61 -29.64 94.60
CA LEU A 462 28.93 -28.90 93.53
C LEU A 462 29.90 -28.33 92.49
N LEU A 463 31.09 -27.87 92.92
CA LEU A 463 32.13 -27.34 92.02
C LEU A 463 32.70 -28.40 91.05
N THR A 464 32.82 -29.65 91.50
CA THR A 464 33.33 -30.75 90.68
C THR A 464 32.32 -31.26 89.65
N GLN A 465 31.01 -31.19 89.93
CA GLN A 465 29.97 -31.50 88.94
C GLN A 465 29.90 -30.45 87.82
N LEU A 466 30.10 -29.16 88.14
CA LEU A 466 30.07 -28.08 87.15
C LEU A 466 31.17 -28.25 86.07
N HIS A 467 32.39 -28.59 86.49
CA HIS A 467 33.52 -28.80 85.57
C HIS A 467 33.30 -29.98 84.62
N LYS A 468 32.64 -31.05 85.09
CA LYS A 468 32.40 -32.25 84.28
C LYS A 468 31.40 -32.00 83.14
N VAL A 469 30.42 -31.12 83.35
CA VAL A 469 29.48 -30.67 82.30
C VAL A 469 30.18 -29.79 81.26
N GLN A 470 31.15 -28.98 81.66
CA GLN A 470 31.95 -28.16 80.74
C GLN A 470 32.83 -29.02 79.81
N GLU A 471 33.51 -30.05 80.33
CA GLU A 471 34.29 -30.99 79.50
C GLU A 471 33.45 -31.73 78.45
N GLU A 472 32.22 -32.13 78.76
CA GLU A 472 31.36 -32.84 77.79
C GLU A 472 30.78 -31.90 76.71
N LEU A 473 30.49 -30.65 77.05
CA LEU A 473 30.14 -29.62 76.06
C LEU A 473 31.32 -29.32 75.11
N GLU A 474 32.53 -29.20 75.62
CA GLU A 474 33.73 -29.01 74.80
C GLU A 474 34.04 -30.23 73.92
N ARG A 475 33.85 -31.45 74.43
CA ARG A 475 33.93 -32.67 73.61
C ARG A 475 32.93 -32.65 72.46
N HIS A 476 31.65 -32.39 72.71
CA HIS A 476 30.64 -32.33 71.64
C HIS A 476 30.89 -31.19 70.64
N TYR A 477 31.48 -30.07 71.07
CA TYR A 477 31.87 -28.99 70.17
C TYR A 477 33.07 -29.39 69.29
N LEU A 478 34.09 -30.04 69.85
CA LEU A 478 35.26 -30.55 69.12
C LEU A 478 34.89 -31.72 68.19
N GLU A 479 33.95 -32.57 68.58
CA GLU A 479 33.41 -33.66 67.78
C GLU A 479 32.59 -33.13 66.59
N ASN A 480 31.76 -32.10 66.79
CA ASN A 480 31.11 -31.36 65.68
C ASN A 480 32.13 -30.68 64.75
N CYS A 481 33.23 -30.15 65.29
CA CYS A 481 34.32 -29.59 64.48
C CYS A 481 35.03 -30.66 63.65
N ARG A 482 35.27 -31.87 64.19
CA ARG A 482 35.83 -33.01 63.46
C ARG A 482 34.87 -33.54 62.40
N LEU A 483 33.59 -33.69 62.71
CA LEU A 483 32.54 -34.10 61.74
C LEU A 483 32.44 -33.11 60.56
N LYS A 484 32.62 -31.80 60.79
CA LYS A 484 32.72 -30.80 59.72
C LYS A 484 34.03 -30.86 58.92
N ALA A 485 35.12 -31.38 59.49
CA ALA A 485 36.42 -31.50 58.83
C ALA A 485 36.56 -32.80 58.01
N GLU A 486 35.91 -33.90 58.41
CA GLU A 486 35.93 -35.18 57.69
C GLU A 486 34.96 -35.22 56.49
N LEU A 487 34.03 -34.27 56.41
CA LEU A 487 33.17 -34.03 55.25
C LEU A 487 33.99 -33.48 54.06
N LYS A 488 34.62 -34.39 53.30
CA LYS A 488 35.22 -34.08 51.99
C LYS A 488 34.23 -33.28 51.14
N PRO A 489 34.62 -32.15 50.55
CA PRO A 489 33.72 -31.33 49.74
C PRO A 489 33.30 -32.12 48.48
N GLN A 490 32.09 -32.68 48.49
CA GLN A 490 31.50 -33.18 47.25
C GLN A 490 31.26 -31.99 46.31
N PRO A 491 31.54 -32.12 45.00
CA PRO A 491 31.35 -31.03 44.06
C PRO A 491 29.89 -30.58 44.07
N ARG A 492 29.67 -29.27 44.19
CA ARG A 492 28.33 -28.67 44.11
C ARG A 492 27.66 -29.15 42.83
N ALA A 493 26.58 -29.92 42.95
CA ALA A 493 25.86 -30.45 41.81
C ALA A 493 25.41 -29.28 40.90
N LEU A 494 25.91 -29.28 39.66
CA LEU A 494 25.53 -28.30 38.66
C LEU A 494 24.13 -28.65 38.15
N PHE A 495 23.21 -27.69 38.25
CA PHE A 495 21.84 -27.76 37.73
C PHE A 495 21.63 -26.65 36.68
N GLY A 496 20.66 -26.80 35.78
CA GLY A 496 20.35 -25.83 34.72
C GLY A 496 20.82 -26.24 33.32
N ALA A 497 21.15 -27.52 33.11
CA ALA A 497 21.37 -28.09 31.78
C ALA A 497 20.16 -27.88 30.86
N ALA A 498 18.96 -28.03 31.40
CA ALA A 498 17.70 -27.83 30.69
C ALA A 498 17.59 -26.42 30.07
N ASP A 499 17.77 -25.38 30.89
CA ASP A 499 17.65 -23.99 30.44
C ASP A 499 18.78 -23.57 29.49
N ARG A 500 19.97 -24.14 29.67
CA ARG A 500 21.09 -23.94 28.74
C ARG A 500 20.81 -24.50 27.34
N VAL A 501 19.99 -25.56 27.20
CA VAL A 501 19.51 -26.01 25.88
C VAL A 501 18.42 -25.09 25.35
N LYS A 502 17.51 -24.58 26.19
CA LYS A 502 16.49 -23.59 25.78
C LYS A 502 17.10 -22.27 25.26
N GLN A 503 18.27 -21.88 25.78
CA GLN A 503 19.02 -20.70 25.34
C GLN A 503 19.75 -20.89 23.99
N GLN A 504 19.86 -22.13 23.47
CA GLN A 504 20.49 -22.38 22.17
C GLN A 504 19.67 -21.78 21.02
N LEU A 505 20.38 -21.33 19.98
CA LEU A 505 19.79 -20.74 18.78
C LEU A 505 18.72 -21.65 18.14
N SER A 506 18.95 -22.96 18.09
CA SER A 506 17.97 -23.94 17.58
C SER A 506 16.65 -23.88 18.35
N TYR A 507 16.68 -23.94 19.69
CA TYR A 507 15.46 -23.88 20.49
C TYR A 507 14.74 -22.52 20.33
N ARG A 508 15.47 -21.40 20.38
CA ARG A 508 14.91 -20.05 20.23
C ARG A 508 14.24 -19.84 18.86
N LEU A 509 14.87 -20.30 17.78
CA LEU A 509 14.31 -20.22 16.43
C LEU A 509 13.06 -21.10 16.29
N GLY A 510 13.07 -22.38 16.69
CA GLY A 510 11.86 -23.19 16.58
C GLY A 510 10.75 -22.79 17.56
N ALA A 511 11.07 -22.23 18.73
CA ALA A 511 10.08 -21.66 19.64
C ALA A 511 9.40 -20.40 19.05
N THR A 512 10.16 -19.52 18.39
CA THR A 512 9.57 -18.38 17.66
C THR A 512 8.72 -18.86 16.48
N MET A 513 9.15 -19.89 15.73
CA MET A 513 8.32 -20.51 14.69
C MET A 513 6.97 -21.02 15.22
N ILE A 514 6.96 -21.74 16.35
CA ILE A 514 5.73 -22.28 16.95
C ILE A 514 4.81 -21.18 17.49
N ARG A 515 5.37 -20.14 18.13
CA ARG A 515 4.59 -18.99 18.61
C ARG A 515 3.87 -18.30 17.45
N GLN A 516 4.59 -18.11 16.36
CA GLN A 516 4.20 -17.26 15.25
C GLN A 516 3.31 -17.99 14.21
N SER A 517 3.38 -19.33 14.14
CA SER A 517 2.51 -20.16 13.30
C SER A 517 1.04 -20.24 13.75
N ARG A 518 0.68 -19.66 14.90
CA ARG A 518 -0.69 -19.64 15.44
C ARG A 518 -1.60 -18.55 14.85
N SER A 519 -1.06 -17.68 13.98
CA SER A 519 -1.81 -16.60 13.34
C SER A 519 -1.35 -16.39 11.89
N ILE A 520 -2.27 -15.99 11.00
CA ILE A 520 -2.01 -15.73 9.58
C ILE A 520 -1.05 -14.54 9.42
N GLY A 521 -1.34 -13.41 10.07
CA GLY A 521 -0.43 -12.27 10.14
C GLY A 521 0.89 -12.61 10.84
N GLY A 522 0.85 -13.59 11.75
CA GLY A 522 2.04 -14.18 12.34
C GLY A 522 2.94 -14.83 11.28
N TRP A 523 2.39 -15.79 10.53
CA TRP A 523 3.09 -16.54 9.49
C TRP A 523 3.77 -15.63 8.45
N LEU A 524 3.10 -14.54 8.03
CA LEU A 524 3.67 -13.56 7.09
C LEU A 524 4.94 -12.88 7.63
N SER A 525 5.00 -12.54 8.91
CA SER A 525 6.17 -11.87 9.50
C SER A 525 7.23 -12.85 10.05
N MET A 526 7.08 -14.17 9.84
CA MET A 526 8.03 -15.21 10.26
C MET A 526 9.48 -14.94 9.83
N PRO A 527 9.79 -14.59 8.56
CA PRO A 527 11.18 -14.41 8.13
C PRO A 527 11.87 -13.28 8.89
N PHE A 528 11.14 -12.20 9.19
CA PHE A 528 11.63 -11.04 9.92
C PHE A 528 11.81 -11.35 11.41
N ALA A 529 10.85 -12.05 12.02
CA ALA A 529 10.93 -12.47 13.43
C ALA A 529 12.14 -13.39 13.68
N LEU A 530 12.40 -14.35 12.78
CA LEU A 530 13.55 -15.24 12.86
C LEU A 530 14.87 -14.50 12.68
N ARG A 531 14.93 -13.53 11.75
CA ARG A 531 16.12 -12.69 11.55
C ARG A 531 16.40 -11.78 12.76
N ALA A 532 15.36 -11.23 13.38
CA ALA A 532 15.48 -10.43 14.60
C ALA A 532 15.98 -11.27 15.79
N GLU A 533 15.45 -12.48 15.96
CA GLU A 533 15.86 -13.38 17.06
C GLU A 533 17.28 -13.92 16.86
N ALA A 534 17.69 -14.22 15.62
CA ALA A 534 19.07 -14.56 15.30
C ALA A 534 20.05 -13.38 15.59
N LYS A 535 19.64 -12.13 15.32
CA LYS A 535 20.42 -10.93 15.66
C LYS A 535 20.56 -10.74 17.17
N ARG A 536 19.47 -10.93 17.94
CA ARG A 536 19.51 -10.91 19.42
C ARG A 536 20.44 -11.97 19.96
N TYR A 537 20.32 -13.22 19.51
CA TYR A 537 21.23 -14.29 19.93
C TYR A 537 22.70 -13.97 19.63
N ALA A 538 23.01 -13.33 18.50
CA ALA A 538 24.37 -12.88 18.21
C ALA A 538 24.86 -11.82 19.22
N GLN A 539 24.02 -10.87 19.61
CA GLN A 539 24.32 -9.87 20.65
C GLN A 539 24.50 -10.53 22.03
N ASP A 540 23.59 -11.41 22.43
CA ASP A 540 23.66 -12.19 23.67
C ASP A 540 24.96 -13.01 23.74
N LYS A 541 25.41 -13.58 22.61
CA LYS A 541 26.66 -14.34 22.51
C LYS A 541 27.92 -13.48 22.63
N VAL A 542 27.86 -12.21 22.22
CA VAL A 542 28.96 -11.24 22.39
C VAL A 542 29.02 -10.80 23.86
N ALA A 543 27.88 -10.48 24.48
CA ALA A 543 27.80 -10.15 25.90
C ALA A 543 28.23 -11.31 26.82
N SER A 544 27.88 -12.55 26.47
CA SER A 544 28.17 -13.74 27.28
C SER A 544 29.55 -14.36 27.03
N LYS A 545 30.41 -13.75 26.19
CA LYS A 545 31.69 -14.34 25.74
C LYS A 545 32.71 -14.54 26.87
N SER A 546 32.52 -13.91 28.03
CA SER A 546 33.34 -14.03 29.24
C SER A 546 33.02 -15.25 30.12
N LEU A 547 31.89 -15.95 29.90
CA LEU A 547 31.42 -17.05 30.74
C LEU A 547 31.68 -18.42 30.09
N GLN A 548 32.87 -19.00 30.35
CA GLN A 548 33.17 -20.38 29.94
C GLN A 548 32.50 -21.38 30.89
N LEU A 549 31.31 -21.86 30.50
CA LEU A 549 30.53 -22.83 31.28
C LEU A 549 30.91 -24.29 30.96
N PRO A 550 31.02 -25.18 31.97
CA PRO A 550 31.46 -26.59 31.81
C PRO A 550 30.57 -27.42 30.85
N PRO A 551 31.02 -28.57 30.32
CA PRO A 551 30.20 -29.43 29.46
C PRO A 551 28.84 -29.83 30.08
N ILE A 552 27.78 -29.91 29.25
CA ILE A 552 26.42 -30.23 29.69
C ILE A 552 26.34 -31.61 30.39
N THR A 553 27.21 -32.55 30.04
CA THR A 553 27.30 -33.88 30.66
C THR A 553 27.78 -33.87 32.13
N GLN A 554 28.32 -32.75 32.62
CA GLN A 554 28.74 -32.60 34.03
C GLN A 554 27.62 -32.10 34.94
N TYR A 555 26.43 -31.85 34.38
CA TYR A 555 25.25 -31.38 35.12
C TYR A 555 24.39 -32.57 35.56
N ARG A 556 23.78 -32.48 36.74
CA ARG A 556 22.95 -33.54 37.31
C ARG A 556 21.61 -33.71 36.56
N ASP A 557 21.11 -32.62 35.98
CA ASP A 557 19.91 -32.55 35.13
C ASP A 557 20.21 -32.75 33.63
N ALA A 558 21.36 -33.33 33.26
CA ALA A 558 21.73 -33.54 31.85
C ALA A 558 20.68 -34.34 31.04
N HIS A 559 19.91 -35.21 31.69
CA HIS A 559 18.81 -35.97 31.07
C HIS A 559 17.63 -35.07 30.66
N GLU A 560 17.31 -34.02 31.44
CA GLU A 560 16.27 -33.04 31.07
C GLU A 560 16.67 -32.25 29.82
N ALA A 561 17.97 -31.98 29.66
CA ALA A 561 18.52 -31.35 28.47
C ALA A 561 18.34 -32.22 27.20
N GLU A 562 18.28 -33.54 27.32
CA GLU A 562 18.00 -34.46 26.21
C GLU A 562 16.50 -34.50 25.87
N LEU A 563 15.62 -34.51 26.87
CA LEU A 563 14.17 -34.37 26.67
C LEU A 563 13.81 -33.08 25.91
N ILE A 564 14.50 -31.97 26.22
CA ILE A 564 14.30 -30.69 25.51
C ILE A 564 14.78 -30.75 24.05
N LYS A 565 15.81 -31.54 23.72
CA LYS A 565 16.23 -31.76 22.32
C LYS A 565 15.20 -32.54 21.50
N GLN A 566 14.43 -33.42 22.14
CA GLN A 566 13.33 -34.14 21.50
C GLN A 566 12.09 -33.25 21.26
N HIS A 567 11.99 -32.10 21.93
CA HIS A 567 10.87 -31.18 21.78
C HIS A 567 10.82 -30.55 20.38
N LEU A 568 9.60 -30.35 19.86
CA LEU A 568 9.38 -29.79 18.51
C LEU A 568 10.11 -28.46 18.27
N SER A 569 10.18 -27.61 19.30
CA SER A 569 10.92 -26.34 19.27
C SER A 569 12.41 -26.51 18.94
N TYR A 570 13.05 -27.57 19.44
CA TYR A 570 14.44 -27.85 19.15
C TYR A 570 14.61 -28.45 17.75
N ARG A 571 13.80 -29.46 17.43
CA ARG A 571 13.82 -30.19 16.13
C ARG A 571 13.63 -29.23 14.95
N LEU A 572 12.65 -28.32 15.00
CA LEU A 572 12.40 -27.35 13.92
C LEU A 572 13.55 -26.36 13.71
N GLY A 573 14.09 -25.78 14.80
CA GLY A 573 15.18 -24.82 14.66
C GLY A 573 16.51 -25.49 14.30
N ALA A 574 16.74 -26.75 14.70
CA ALA A 574 17.88 -27.54 14.22
C ALA A 574 17.77 -27.81 12.71
N CYS A 575 16.60 -28.21 12.22
CA CYS A 575 16.32 -28.38 10.78
C CYS A 575 16.55 -27.07 9.99
N LEU A 576 16.10 -25.93 10.53
CA LEU A 576 16.33 -24.61 9.93
C LEU A 576 17.82 -24.23 9.89
N VAL A 577 18.57 -24.41 10.99
CA VAL A 577 20.02 -24.12 11.05
C VAL A 577 20.84 -25.05 10.16
N ALA A 578 20.41 -26.29 9.93
CA ALA A 578 21.05 -27.19 8.97
C ALA A 578 20.81 -26.74 7.52
N ASN A 579 19.55 -26.49 7.15
CA ASN A 579 19.15 -26.18 5.76
C ASN A 579 19.54 -24.77 5.30
N THR A 580 19.72 -23.81 6.21
CA THR A 580 20.17 -22.45 5.87
C THR A 580 21.63 -22.36 5.40
N LYS A 581 22.47 -23.40 5.62
CA LYS A 581 23.89 -23.40 5.26
C LYS A 581 24.18 -23.61 3.77
N THR A 582 23.25 -24.21 3.02
CA THR A 582 23.44 -24.53 1.59
C THR A 582 22.34 -23.91 0.74
N LEU A 583 22.65 -23.54 -0.50
CA LEU A 583 21.67 -22.95 -1.42
C LEU A 583 20.50 -23.93 -1.70
N GLY A 584 20.81 -25.21 -1.95
CA GLY A 584 19.79 -26.26 -2.13
C GLY A 584 18.94 -26.49 -0.87
N GLY A 585 19.54 -26.47 0.32
CA GLY A 585 18.82 -26.61 1.59
C GLY A 585 17.82 -25.48 1.82
N ARG A 586 18.13 -24.25 1.40
CA ARG A 586 17.20 -23.11 1.50
C ARG A 586 15.94 -23.29 0.63
N MET A 587 16.05 -23.97 -0.52
CA MET A 587 14.92 -24.24 -1.40
C MET A 587 14.03 -25.39 -0.89
N SER A 588 14.62 -26.43 -0.29
CA SER A 588 13.87 -27.55 0.29
C SER A 588 13.35 -27.29 1.72
N LEU A 589 13.76 -26.18 2.35
CA LEU A 589 13.46 -25.83 3.74
C LEU A 589 11.97 -25.90 4.11
N PRO A 590 10.99 -25.42 3.31
CA PRO A 590 9.57 -25.54 3.65
C PRO A 590 9.10 -27.00 3.74
N TRP A 591 9.57 -27.86 2.84
CA TRP A 591 9.23 -29.27 2.81
C TRP A 591 9.89 -30.03 3.96
N SER A 592 11.17 -29.76 4.22
CA SER A 592 11.94 -30.34 5.34
C SER A 592 11.37 -29.97 6.72
N LEU A 593 10.76 -28.80 6.87
CA LEU A 593 10.04 -28.43 8.09
C LEU A 593 8.68 -29.14 8.20
N TYR A 594 7.96 -29.28 7.08
CA TYR A 594 6.68 -30.00 7.06
C TYR A 594 6.84 -31.50 7.37
N THR A 595 7.86 -32.15 6.80
CA THR A 595 8.17 -33.55 7.10
C THR A 595 8.54 -33.76 8.55
N GLU A 596 9.31 -32.84 9.15
CA GLU A 596 9.68 -32.89 10.57
C GLU A 596 8.46 -32.72 11.50
N VAL A 597 7.52 -31.80 11.19
CA VAL A 597 6.24 -31.69 11.91
C VAL A 597 5.41 -32.97 11.76
N LYS A 598 5.38 -33.57 10.57
CA LYS A 598 4.64 -34.81 10.30
C LYS A 598 5.24 -36.00 11.05
N ALA A 599 6.57 -36.11 11.12
CA ALA A 599 7.29 -37.09 11.92
C ALA A 599 6.97 -36.94 13.41
N PHE A 600 7.16 -35.74 13.97
CA PHE A 600 6.84 -35.47 15.39
C PHE A 600 5.37 -35.77 15.75
N ARG A 601 4.42 -35.52 14.84
CA ARG A 601 3.00 -35.89 15.02
C ARG A 601 2.75 -37.40 14.94
N LYS A 602 3.60 -38.16 14.24
CA LYS A 602 3.56 -39.63 14.21
C LYS A 602 4.14 -40.19 15.51
N ASP A 603 5.29 -39.68 15.94
CA ASP A 603 5.98 -40.08 17.18
C ASP A 603 5.05 -39.93 18.41
N ARG A 604 4.25 -38.85 18.46
CA ARG A 604 3.23 -38.62 19.52
C ARG A 604 1.90 -39.39 19.35
N ARG A 605 1.78 -40.27 18.36
CA ARG A 605 0.63 -41.17 18.15
C ARG A 605 1.00 -42.65 18.34
N SER A 606 2.29 -42.96 18.46
CA SER A 606 2.84 -44.29 18.76
C SER A 606 3.20 -44.49 20.24
N HIS A 607 2.91 -43.48 21.06
CA HIS A 607 2.95 -43.49 22.53
C HIS A 607 1.56 -43.06 23.03
#